data_AF-A0A1W6DKG8-F1
#
_entry.id   AF-A0A1W6DKG8-F1
#
_cell.length_a   1.000
_cell.length_b   1.000
_cell.length_c   1.000
_cell.angle_alpha   90.00
_cell.angle_beta   90.00
_cell.angle_gamma   90.00
#
_symmetry.space_group_name_H-M   'P 1'
#
loop_
_entity.id
_entity.type
_entity.pdbx_description
1 polymer ?
#
loop_
_entity_poly.entity_id
_entity_poly.type
_entity_poly.pdbx_seq_one_letter_code
_entity_poly.pdbx_strand_id
1 'polypeptide(L)'
;MLDPRDADELPGELDPALRDRVAHTTAHAIVHRARDTEDPEVVERLVHLVETEGLDVVAGLWSDAAPNSLPGALWRLYVLREWVRRDPQTVTLRYRLGVDAAPVHEAIAGVPRPPGPQDVRDLADAVLSGVFTGDLAVALERAGSFCRILATGAAFDADAREVADPDGALRTTRGAGSLLRTAQELERAAELWRADRLD
;
A
#
# COMPACT_ATOMS: atom_id res chain seq x y z
N MET A 1 8.74 12.91 39.79
CA MET A 1 9.02 11.47 39.96
C MET A 1 7.66 10.82 39.99
N LEU A 2 7.28 10.07 38.96
CA LEU A 2 5.96 9.43 38.89
C LEU A 2 5.89 8.33 39.97
N ASP A 3 4.75 8.22 40.65
CA ASP A 3 4.49 7.15 41.62
C ASP A 3 4.50 5.80 40.86
N PRO A 4 5.17 4.75 41.37
CA PRO A 4 5.14 3.42 40.74
C PRO A 4 3.73 2.88 40.46
N ARG A 5 2.70 3.36 41.17
CA ARG A 5 1.30 2.99 40.94
C ARG A 5 0.67 3.71 39.73
N ASP A 6 1.18 4.89 39.36
CA ASP A 6 0.70 5.66 38.21
C ASP A 6 1.30 5.14 36.89
N ALA A 7 2.35 4.32 36.95
CA ALA A 7 2.98 3.70 35.79
C ALA A 7 2.17 2.52 35.22
N ASP A 8 1.40 1.83 36.06
CA ASP A 8 0.52 0.70 35.67
C ASP A 8 -0.80 1.17 35.01
N GLU A 9 -1.13 2.46 35.08
CA GLU A 9 -2.31 3.06 34.43
C GLU A 9 -2.02 3.61 33.02
N LEU A 10 -0.75 3.62 32.60
CA LEU A 10 -0.41 3.85 31.21
C LEU A 10 -0.86 2.60 30.42
N PRO A 11 -1.71 2.73 29.39
CA PRO A 11 -2.01 1.60 28.52
C PRO A 11 -0.69 1.04 28.00
N GLY A 12 -0.30 -0.12 28.50
CA GLY A 12 0.91 -0.78 28.03
C GLY A 12 0.79 -0.94 26.51
N GLU A 13 1.82 -0.53 25.78
CA GLU A 13 1.93 -0.86 24.37
C GLU A 13 1.71 -2.37 24.22
N LEU A 14 0.75 -2.77 23.38
CA LEU A 14 0.47 -4.18 23.10
C LEU A 14 1.79 -4.92 22.84
N ASP A 15 1.96 -6.10 23.46
CA ASP A 15 3.13 -6.95 23.24
C ASP A 15 3.48 -7.02 21.74
N PRO A 16 4.71 -6.65 21.31
CA PRO A 16 5.10 -6.69 19.91
C PRO A 16 4.84 -8.04 19.24
N ALA A 17 5.01 -9.15 19.95
CA ALA A 17 4.73 -10.48 19.42
C ALA A 17 3.22 -10.71 19.19
N LEU A 18 2.37 -10.13 20.05
CA LEU A 18 0.92 -10.16 19.87
C LEU A 18 0.50 -9.27 18.70
N ARG A 19 1.05 -8.07 18.58
CA ARG A 19 0.77 -7.16 17.44
C ARG A 19 1.11 -7.83 16.11
N ASP A 20 2.30 -8.42 16.01
CA ASP A 20 2.75 -9.10 14.80
C ASP A 20 1.85 -10.29 14.45
N ARG A 21 1.48 -11.10 15.45
CA ARG A 21 0.53 -12.21 15.25
C ARG A 21 -0.82 -11.72 14.76
N VAL A 22 -1.38 -10.68 15.37
CA VAL A 22 -2.67 -10.09 14.96
C VAL A 22 -2.58 -9.55 13.53
N ALA A 23 -1.47 -8.90 13.16
CA ALA A 23 -1.24 -8.41 11.80
C ALA A 23 -1.29 -9.55 10.78
N HIS A 24 -0.54 -10.64 11.01
CA HIS A 24 -0.52 -11.80 10.12
C HIS A 24 -1.88 -12.48 10.06
N THR A 25 -2.51 -12.77 11.20
CA THR A 25 -3.83 -13.40 11.26
C THR A 25 -4.88 -12.61 10.49
N THR A 26 -4.92 -11.28 10.66
CA THR A 26 -5.90 -10.42 9.97
C THR A 26 -5.61 -10.28 8.47
N ALA A 27 -4.34 -10.22 8.07
CA ALA A 27 -3.95 -10.19 6.66
C ALA A 27 -4.32 -11.48 5.93
N HIS A 28 -4.00 -12.65 6.51
CA HIS A 28 -4.35 -13.96 5.96
C HIS A 28 -5.85 -14.16 5.85
N ALA A 29 -6.60 -13.76 6.88
CA ALA A 29 -8.06 -13.80 6.92
C ALA A 29 -8.70 -13.08 5.72
N ILE A 30 -8.18 -11.89 5.40
CA ILE A 30 -8.67 -11.06 4.30
C ILE A 30 -8.35 -11.66 2.92
N VAL A 31 -7.12 -12.13 2.73
CA VAL A 31 -6.66 -12.61 1.41
C VAL A 31 -7.24 -13.97 1.07
N HIS A 32 -7.29 -14.90 2.02
CA HIS A 32 -7.75 -16.27 1.78
C HIS A 32 -9.26 -16.46 1.92
N ARG A 33 -10.02 -15.39 2.21
CA ARG A 33 -11.48 -15.41 2.42
C ARG A 33 -11.96 -16.60 3.28
N ALA A 34 -11.29 -16.85 4.40
CA ALA A 34 -11.64 -17.91 5.35
C ALA A 34 -11.50 -19.37 4.86
N ARG A 35 -10.93 -19.65 3.68
CA ARG A 35 -10.94 -21.03 3.15
C ARG A 35 -10.01 -22.01 3.89
N ASP A 36 -8.96 -21.51 4.55
CA ASP A 36 -7.92 -22.34 5.18
C ASP A 36 -7.57 -21.93 6.63
N THR A 37 -8.51 -21.35 7.39
CA THR A 37 -8.24 -20.86 8.77
C THR A 37 -8.83 -21.77 9.85
N GLU A 38 -8.16 -21.87 11.01
CA GLU A 38 -8.62 -22.67 12.15
C GLU A 38 -9.86 -22.09 12.85
N ASP A 39 -10.16 -20.79 12.68
CA ASP A 39 -11.30 -20.09 13.28
C ASP A 39 -12.14 -19.32 12.23
N PRO A 40 -13.04 -20.01 11.50
CA PRO A 40 -13.86 -19.42 10.44
C PRO A 40 -14.77 -18.29 10.92
N GLU A 41 -15.27 -18.35 12.17
CA GLU A 41 -16.18 -17.33 12.72
C GLU A 41 -15.46 -16.01 13.01
N VAL A 42 -14.21 -16.05 13.49
CA VAL A 42 -13.37 -14.83 13.64
C VAL A 42 -13.12 -14.19 12.28
N VAL A 43 -12.81 -14.99 11.26
CA VAL A 43 -12.54 -14.45 9.92
C VAL A 43 -13.78 -13.87 9.27
N GLU A 44 -14.93 -14.53 9.37
CA GLU A 44 -16.20 -14.00 8.85
C GLU A 44 -16.53 -12.64 9.49
N ARG A 45 -16.33 -12.49 10.80
CA ARG A 45 -16.50 -11.20 11.48
C ARG A 45 -15.51 -10.14 11.01
N LEU A 46 -14.25 -10.50 10.78
CA LEU A 46 -13.23 -9.57 10.27
C LEU A 46 -13.53 -9.12 8.84
N VAL A 47 -13.92 -10.05 7.96
CA VAL A 47 -14.35 -9.72 6.60
C VAL A 47 -15.57 -8.81 6.64
N HIS A 48 -16.58 -9.15 7.44
CA HIS A 48 -17.78 -8.32 7.59
C HIS A 48 -17.48 -6.93 8.17
N LEU A 49 -16.52 -6.84 9.12
CA LEU A 49 -16.06 -5.57 9.66
C LEU A 49 -15.40 -4.70 8.58
N VAL A 50 -14.53 -5.28 7.75
CA VAL A 50 -13.91 -4.56 6.64
C VAL A 50 -14.94 -4.14 5.59
N GLU A 51 -15.94 -4.98 5.30
CA GLU A 51 -17.04 -4.65 4.38
C GLU A 51 -17.94 -3.52 4.92
N THR A 52 -18.14 -3.46 6.24
CA THR A 52 -19.07 -2.53 6.89
C THR A 52 -18.42 -1.20 7.26
N GLU A 53 -17.25 -1.26 7.91
CA GLU A 53 -16.56 -0.09 8.46
C GLU A 53 -15.42 0.41 7.55
N GLY A 54 -14.93 -0.44 6.63
CA GLY A 54 -13.85 -0.11 5.72
C GLY A 54 -12.50 -0.74 6.09
N LEU A 55 -11.58 -0.73 5.12
CA LEU A 55 -10.24 -1.30 5.25
C LEU A 55 -9.35 -0.53 6.24
N ASP A 56 -9.66 0.74 6.48
CA ASP A 56 -8.92 1.63 7.39
C ASP A 56 -8.91 1.13 8.84
N VAL A 57 -9.98 0.46 9.28
CA VAL A 57 -10.10 -0.10 10.63
C VAL A 57 -9.06 -1.19 10.90
N VAL A 58 -8.74 -2.01 9.89
CA VAL A 58 -7.77 -3.11 10.03
C VAL A 58 -6.39 -2.73 9.54
N ALA A 59 -6.27 -1.76 8.62
CA ALA A 59 -4.99 -1.37 8.04
C ALA A 59 -4.00 -0.86 9.11
N GLY A 60 -4.48 -0.18 10.15
CA GLY A 60 -3.66 0.25 11.27
C GLY A 60 -2.97 -0.88 12.02
N LEU A 61 -3.48 -2.12 11.94
CA LEU A 61 -2.86 -3.30 12.55
C LEU A 61 -1.60 -3.75 11.79
N TRP A 62 -1.40 -3.29 10.56
CA TRP A 62 -0.31 -3.73 9.68
C TRP A 62 0.83 -2.71 9.56
N SER A 63 0.71 -1.53 10.18
CA SER A 63 1.63 -0.42 9.96
C SER A 63 3.08 -0.72 10.32
N ASP A 64 3.29 -1.59 11.30
CA ASP A 64 4.61 -1.96 11.82
C ASP A 64 5.13 -3.28 11.23
N ALA A 65 4.37 -3.90 10.31
CA ALA A 65 4.74 -5.18 9.71
C ALA A 65 5.94 -5.05 8.76
N ALA A 66 6.74 -6.13 8.69
CA ALA A 66 7.89 -6.19 7.81
C ALA A 66 7.51 -5.95 6.33
N PRO A 67 8.32 -5.21 5.54
CA PRO A 67 7.97 -4.87 4.16
C PRO A 67 7.62 -6.04 3.23
N ASN A 68 8.26 -7.17 3.48
CA ASN A 68 8.19 -8.40 2.68
C ASN A 68 7.33 -9.48 3.35
N SER A 69 6.44 -9.10 4.27
CA SER A 69 5.35 -9.94 4.78
C SER A 69 4.02 -9.57 4.13
N LEU A 70 3.03 -10.44 4.22
CA LEU A 70 1.67 -10.20 3.73
C LEU A 70 1.05 -8.94 4.36
N PRO A 71 1.01 -8.76 5.70
CA PRO A 71 0.49 -7.52 6.28
C PRO A 71 1.26 -6.28 5.80
N GLY A 72 2.59 -6.35 5.66
CA GLY A 72 3.39 -5.23 5.18
C GLY A 72 3.10 -4.84 3.72
N ALA A 73 2.81 -5.83 2.87
CA ALA A 73 2.38 -5.59 1.49
C ALA A 73 0.97 -4.96 1.44
N LEU A 74 0.02 -5.48 2.23
CA LEU A 74 -1.34 -4.92 2.31
C LEU A 74 -1.35 -3.49 2.84
N TRP A 75 -0.54 -3.18 3.85
CA TRP A 75 -0.39 -1.82 4.35
C TRP A 75 0.06 -0.84 3.26
N ARG A 76 1.03 -1.22 2.43
CA ARG A 76 1.52 -0.38 1.32
C ARG A 76 0.45 -0.13 0.27
N LEU A 77 -0.33 -1.15 -0.07
CA LEU A 77 -1.47 -1.00 -0.97
C LEU A 77 -2.50 -0.03 -0.39
N TYR A 78 -2.81 -0.15 0.90
CA TYR A 78 -3.72 0.76 1.59
C TYR A 78 -3.21 2.21 1.59
N VAL A 79 -1.96 2.44 2.00
CA VAL A 79 -1.36 3.79 2.03
C VAL A 79 -1.31 4.42 0.64
N LEU A 80 -0.96 3.64 -0.38
CA LEU A 80 -0.98 4.08 -1.77
C LEU A 80 -2.39 4.54 -2.17
N ARG A 81 -3.41 3.73 -1.87
CA ARG A 81 -4.81 4.03 -2.19
C ARG A 81 -5.31 5.27 -1.46
N GLU A 82 -4.98 5.44 -0.18
CA GLU A 82 -5.34 6.64 0.57
C GLU A 82 -4.64 7.89 0.04
N TRP A 83 -3.39 7.79 -0.40
CA TRP A 83 -2.72 8.90 -1.07
C TRP A 83 -3.45 9.30 -2.37
N VAL A 84 -3.84 8.34 -3.21
CA VAL A 84 -4.60 8.59 -4.45
C VAL A 84 -5.95 9.23 -4.16
N ARG A 85 -6.65 8.80 -3.10
CA ARG A 85 -7.94 9.40 -2.71
C ARG A 85 -7.79 10.83 -2.22
N ARG A 86 -6.77 11.10 -1.40
CA ARG A 86 -6.52 12.40 -0.78
C ARG A 86 -6.06 13.47 -1.77
N ASP A 87 -5.18 13.11 -2.71
CA ASP A 87 -4.61 14.06 -3.67
C ASP A 87 -4.50 13.46 -5.08
N PRO A 88 -5.65 13.22 -5.73
CA PRO A 88 -5.71 12.61 -7.06
C PRO A 88 -5.14 13.55 -8.13
N GLN A 89 -5.15 14.87 -7.93
CA GLN A 89 -4.60 15.82 -8.88
C GLN A 89 -3.08 15.67 -8.98
N THR A 90 -2.38 15.67 -7.84
CA THR A 90 -0.92 15.49 -7.81
C THR A 90 -0.52 14.13 -8.36
N VAL A 91 -1.27 13.07 -8.01
CA VAL A 91 -1.04 11.72 -8.55
C VAL A 91 -1.20 11.70 -10.06
N THR A 92 -2.29 12.28 -10.59
CA THR A 92 -2.54 12.32 -12.04
C THR A 92 -1.46 13.11 -12.77
N LEU A 93 -1.03 14.26 -12.22
CA LEU A 93 0.04 15.06 -12.79
C LEU A 93 1.33 14.23 -12.90
N ARG A 94 1.76 13.61 -11.80
CA ARG A 94 2.97 12.77 -11.79
C ARG A 94 2.83 11.58 -12.71
N TYR A 95 1.67 10.93 -12.74
CA TYR A 95 1.43 9.82 -13.65
C TYR A 95 1.62 10.26 -15.12
N ARG A 96 1.00 11.38 -15.51
CA ARG A 96 1.16 11.95 -16.86
C ARG A 96 2.61 12.30 -17.20
N LEU A 97 3.34 12.88 -16.24
CA LEU A 97 4.76 13.22 -16.45
C LEU A 97 5.64 11.97 -16.61
N GLY A 98 5.32 10.87 -15.92
CA GLY A 98 6.16 9.68 -15.91
C GLY A 98 5.83 8.61 -16.94
N VAL A 99 4.57 8.52 -17.40
CA VAL A 99 4.06 7.36 -18.14
C VAL A 99 4.79 7.11 -19.46
N ASP A 100 5.10 8.17 -20.22
CA ASP A 100 5.77 8.05 -21.52
C ASP A 100 7.22 7.55 -21.39
N ALA A 101 7.85 7.76 -20.23
CA ALA A 101 9.19 7.27 -19.92
C ALA A 101 9.19 5.85 -19.30
N ALA A 102 8.02 5.26 -19.07
CA ALA A 102 7.86 3.96 -18.42
C ALA A 102 6.84 3.05 -19.15
N PRO A 103 6.99 2.78 -20.46
CA PRO A 103 5.97 2.10 -21.28
C PRO A 103 5.69 0.65 -20.84
N VAL A 104 6.68 -0.06 -20.30
CA VAL A 104 6.49 -1.41 -19.75
C VAL A 104 5.60 -1.35 -18.51
N HIS A 105 5.88 -0.42 -17.60
CA HIS A 105 5.08 -0.25 -16.39
C HIS A 105 3.68 0.28 -16.69
N GLU A 106 3.52 1.10 -17.73
CA GLU A 106 2.20 1.54 -18.20
C GLU A 106 1.32 0.34 -18.59
N ALA A 107 1.87 -0.59 -19.38
CA ALA A 107 1.16 -1.79 -19.82
C ALA A 107 0.74 -2.67 -18.64
N ILE A 108 1.56 -2.76 -17.59
CA ILE A 108 1.27 -3.53 -16.38
C ILE A 108 0.23 -2.79 -15.52
N ALA A 109 0.44 -1.50 -15.22
CA ALA A 109 -0.47 -0.72 -14.36
C ALA A 109 -1.88 -0.64 -14.96
N GLY A 110 -1.98 -0.42 -16.28
CA GLY A 110 -3.24 -0.48 -17.03
C GLY A 110 -4.16 0.73 -16.82
N VAL A 111 -3.61 1.94 -16.68
CA VAL A 111 -4.44 3.17 -16.62
C VAL A 111 -4.84 3.59 -18.05
N PRO A 112 -6.12 3.95 -18.29
CA PRO A 112 -6.56 4.52 -19.57
C PRO A 112 -5.77 5.75 -20.02
N ARG A 113 -5.63 5.92 -21.35
CA ARG A 113 -5.00 7.10 -21.97
C ARG A 113 -6.05 8.00 -22.65
N PRO A 114 -6.05 9.33 -22.42
CA PRO A 114 -5.22 10.05 -21.45
C PRO A 114 -5.72 9.84 -19.99
N PRO A 115 -4.83 9.72 -19.00
CA PRO A 115 -5.23 9.41 -17.63
C PRO A 115 -5.85 10.64 -16.96
N GLY A 116 -7.01 10.47 -16.32
CA GLY A 116 -7.67 11.47 -15.48
C GLY A 116 -7.64 11.12 -13.98
N PRO A 117 -8.04 12.08 -13.11
CA PRO A 117 -8.14 11.86 -11.67
C PRO A 117 -9.06 10.71 -11.26
N GLN A 118 -10.11 10.43 -12.04
CA GLN A 118 -10.97 9.29 -11.78
C GLN A 118 -10.30 7.97 -12.16
N ASP A 119 -9.61 7.92 -13.31
CA ASP A 119 -8.92 6.71 -13.78
C ASP A 119 -7.85 6.21 -12.79
N VAL A 120 -7.11 7.13 -12.16
CA VAL A 120 -6.11 6.75 -11.14
C VAL A 120 -6.76 6.25 -9.84
N ARG A 121 -7.94 6.77 -9.46
CA ARG A 121 -8.71 6.25 -8.32
C ARG A 121 -9.26 4.85 -8.63
N ASP A 122 -9.84 4.69 -9.82
CA ASP A 122 -10.39 3.43 -10.28
C ASP A 122 -9.30 2.35 -10.32
N LEU A 123 -8.07 2.71 -10.74
CA LEU A 123 -6.91 1.81 -10.62
C LEU A 123 -6.62 1.42 -9.17
N ALA A 124 -6.54 2.39 -8.26
CA ALA A 124 -6.23 2.12 -6.85
C ALA A 124 -7.29 1.21 -6.20
N ASP A 125 -8.57 1.44 -6.51
CA ASP A 125 -9.67 0.59 -6.05
C ASP A 125 -9.65 -0.79 -6.72
N ALA A 126 -9.27 -0.89 -8.01
CA ALA A 126 -9.14 -2.16 -8.71
C ALA A 126 -7.98 -3.01 -8.19
N VAL A 127 -6.84 -2.40 -7.84
CA VAL A 127 -5.70 -3.07 -7.21
C VAL A 127 -6.14 -3.68 -5.87
N LEU A 128 -6.81 -2.92 -5.01
CA LEU A 128 -7.33 -3.47 -3.76
C LEU A 128 -8.39 -4.53 -3.99
N SER A 129 -9.31 -4.34 -4.94
CA SER A 129 -10.31 -5.36 -5.29
C SER A 129 -9.66 -6.68 -5.73
N GLY A 130 -8.55 -6.61 -6.47
CA GLY A 130 -7.75 -7.77 -6.91
C GLY A 130 -7.21 -8.62 -5.75
N VAL A 131 -6.84 -7.97 -4.64
CA VAL A 131 -6.44 -8.66 -3.39
C VAL A 131 -7.56 -9.57 -2.91
N PHE A 132 -8.79 -9.03 -2.86
CA PHE A 132 -9.94 -9.79 -2.37
C PHE A 132 -10.39 -10.86 -3.37
N THR A 133 -10.17 -10.73 -4.67
CA THR A 133 -10.59 -11.72 -5.67
C THR A 133 -9.60 -12.86 -5.90
N GLY A 134 -8.49 -12.90 -5.14
CA GLY A 134 -7.50 -13.98 -5.20
C GLY A 134 -6.40 -13.78 -6.24
N ASP A 135 -6.24 -12.57 -6.77
CA ASP A 135 -5.19 -12.23 -7.75
C ASP A 135 -4.13 -11.30 -7.13
N LEU A 136 -3.65 -11.67 -5.94
CA LEU A 136 -2.79 -10.81 -5.13
C LEU A 136 -1.46 -10.49 -5.82
N ALA A 137 -0.80 -11.46 -6.45
CA ALA A 137 0.46 -11.20 -7.16
C ALA A 137 0.29 -10.17 -8.28
N VAL A 138 -0.78 -10.26 -9.07
CA VAL A 138 -1.04 -9.27 -10.13
C VAL A 138 -1.38 -7.91 -9.52
N ALA A 139 -2.20 -7.86 -8.47
CA ALA A 139 -2.50 -6.62 -7.77
C ALA A 139 -1.22 -5.91 -7.28
N LEU A 140 -0.30 -6.66 -6.67
CA LEU A 140 0.99 -6.16 -6.18
C LEU A 140 1.89 -5.66 -7.34
N GLU A 141 1.95 -6.36 -8.46
CA GLU A 141 2.72 -5.93 -9.64
C GLU A 141 2.17 -4.68 -10.31
N ARG A 142 0.83 -4.58 -10.41
CA ARG A 142 0.14 -3.39 -10.91
C ARG A 142 0.43 -2.19 -10.04
N ALA A 143 0.37 -2.36 -8.72
CA ALA A 143 0.72 -1.32 -7.76
C ALA A 143 2.20 -0.94 -7.83
N GLY A 144 3.11 -1.91 -7.93
CA GLY A 144 4.54 -1.65 -8.09
C GLY A 144 4.85 -0.87 -9.36
N SER A 145 4.27 -1.27 -10.49
CA SER A 145 4.40 -0.56 -11.76
C SER A 145 3.82 0.86 -11.70
N PHE A 146 2.67 1.04 -11.04
CA PHE A 146 2.10 2.37 -10.79
C PHE A 146 3.05 3.26 -9.97
N CYS A 147 3.63 2.74 -8.88
CA CYS A 147 4.62 3.45 -8.08
C CYS A 147 5.87 3.84 -8.89
N ARG A 148 6.35 2.99 -9.81
CA ARG A 148 7.48 3.33 -10.70
C ARG A 148 7.15 4.48 -11.64
N ILE A 149 5.98 4.47 -12.27
CA ILE A 149 5.53 5.57 -13.13
C ILE A 149 5.48 6.88 -12.31
N LEU A 150 4.91 6.83 -11.11
CA LEU A 150 4.82 8.00 -10.23
C LEU A 150 6.18 8.48 -9.75
N ALA A 151 7.13 7.58 -9.48
CA ALA A 151 8.50 7.92 -9.12
C ALA A 151 9.21 8.66 -10.26
N THR A 152 9.10 8.14 -11.50
CA THR A 152 9.62 8.80 -12.70
C THR A 152 9.00 10.18 -12.89
N GLY A 153 7.68 10.28 -12.79
CA GLY A 153 6.97 11.55 -12.91
C GLY A 153 7.33 12.54 -11.83
N ALA A 154 7.50 12.08 -10.58
CA ALA A 154 7.95 12.92 -9.47
C ALA A 154 9.38 13.45 -9.70
N ALA A 155 10.27 12.67 -10.32
CA ALA A 155 11.61 13.15 -10.66
C ALA A 155 11.55 14.31 -11.68
N PHE A 156 10.80 14.14 -12.78
CA PHE A 156 10.60 15.24 -13.75
C PHE A 156 9.93 16.47 -13.14
N ASP A 157 8.96 16.25 -12.26
CA ASP A 157 8.24 17.29 -11.53
C ASP A 157 9.16 18.05 -10.54
N ALA A 158 10.18 17.38 -9.99
CA ALA A 158 11.20 18.01 -9.16
C ALA A 158 12.19 18.84 -10.00
N ASP A 159 12.73 18.26 -11.08
CA ASP A 159 13.66 18.93 -11.99
C ASP A 159 13.06 20.22 -12.56
N ALA A 160 11.78 20.20 -12.95
CA ALA A 160 11.08 21.35 -13.47
C ALA A 160 10.91 22.50 -12.46
N ARG A 161 10.96 22.21 -11.15
CA ARG A 161 10.79 23.20 -10.08
C ARG A 161 12.08 23.59 -9.38
N GLU A 162 13.20 22.92 -9.65
CA GLU A 162 14.45 23.10 -8.91
C GLU A 162 14.91 24.55 -8.82
N VAL A 163 14.81 25.31 -9.92
CA VAL A 163 15.22 26.72 -9.95
C VAL A 163 14.30 27.62 -9.11
N ALA A 164 13.01 27.33 -9.09
CA ALA A 164 11.99 28.18 -8.44
C ALA A 164 11.76 27.82 -6.96
N ASP A 165 11.90 26.55 -6.61
CA ASP A 165 11.74 26.02 -5.25
C ASP A 165 12.70 24.83 -5.02
N PRO A 166 13.99 25.10 -4.72
CA PRO A 166 14.98 24.06 -4.49
C PRO A 166 14.61 23.11 -3.34
N ASP A 167 14.06 23.65 -2.24
CA ASP A 167 13.66 22.85 -1.09
C ASP A 167 12.48 21.93 -1.42
N GLY A 168 11.51 22.42 -2.21
CA GLY A 168 10.39 21.63 -2.73
C GLY A 168 10.84 20.54 -3.70
N ALA A 169 11.74 20.86 -4.63
CA ALA A 169 12.33 19.88 -5.53
C ALA A 169 13.02 18.76 -4.73
N LEU A 170 13.84 19.11 -3.72
CA LEU A 170 14.51 18.13 -2.87
C LEU A 170 13.52 17.24 -2.09
N ARG A 171 12.40 17.79 -1.59
CA ARG A 171 11.33 16.98 -0.97
C ARG A 171 10.69 16.03 -1.97
N THR A 172 10.36 16.50 -3.18
CA THR A 172 9.79 15.66 -4.24
C THR A 172 10.74 14.54 -4.66
N THR A 173 12.03 14.82 -4.81
CA THR A 173 13.05 13.81 -5.15
C THR A 173 13.15 12.72 -4.09
N ARG A 174 13.11 13.08 -2.80
CA ARG A 174 13.05 12.07 -1.72
C ARG A 174 11.77 11.25 -1.78
N GLY A 175 10.64 11.89 -2.08
CA GLY A 175 9.35 11.22 -2.31
C GLY A 175 9.41 10.21 -3.47
N ALA A 176 10.04 10.58 -4.59
CA ALA A 176 10.29 9.69 -5.72
C ALA A 176 11.12 8.46 -5.29
N GLY A 177 12.16 8.66 -4.49
CA GLY A 177 12.95 7.57 -3.91
C GLY A 177 12.14 6.64 -3.00
N SER A 178 11.20 7.19 -2.22
CA SER A 178 10.27 6.38 -1.41
C SER A 178 9.31 5.56 -2.27
N LEU A 179 8.74 6.15 -3.33
CA LEU A 179 7.88 5.44 -4.29
C LEU A 179 8.62 4.29 -4.97
N LEU A 180 9.90 4.50 -5.35
CA LEU A 180 10.71 3.45 -5.94
C LEU A 180 10.96 2.29 -4.97
N ARG A 181 11.23 2.57 -3.69
CA ARG A 181 11.36 1.51 -2.67
C ARG A 181 10.06 0.75 -2.50
N THR A 182 8.93 1.46 -2.39
CA THR A 182 7.61 0.81 -2.30
C THR A 182 7.32 -0.07 -3.52
N ALA A 183 7.70 0.36 -4.73
CA ALA A 183 7.56 -0.47 -5.92
C ALA A 183 8.35 -1.78 -5.81
N GLN A 184 9.61 -1.70 -5.40
CA GLN A 184 10.47 -2.88 -5.23
C GLN A 184 9.94 -3.83 -4.16
N GLU A 185 9.43 -3.30 -3.05
CA GLU A 185 8.84 -4.08 -1.96
C GLU A 185 7.58 -4.81 -2.44
N LEU A 186 6.70 -4.15 -3.20
CA LEU A 186 5.48 -4.75 -3.75
C LEU A 186 5.80 -5.82 -4.81
N GLU A 187 6.74 -5.55 -5.71
CA GLU A 187 7.21 -6.53 -6.71
C GLU A 187 7.82 -7.77 -6.02
N ARG A 188 8.63 -7.55 -4.98
CA ARG A 188 9.19 -8.65 -4.19
C ARG A 188 8.11 -9.45 -3.47
N ALA A 189 7.09 -8.78 -2.92
CA ALA A 189 5.96 -9.46 -2.31
C ALA A 189 5.19 -10.30 -3.34
N ALA A 190 5.02 -9.82 -4.59
CA ALA A 190 4.39 -10.58 -5.66
C ALA A 190 5.18 -11.85 -6.01
N GLU A 191 6.52 -11.77 -6.06
CA GLU A 191 7.39 -12.93 -6.25
C GLU A 191 7.26 -13.94 -5.10
N LEU A 192 7.26 -13.46 -3.86
CA LEU A 192 7.11 -14.30 -2.67
C LEU A 192 5.74 -14.98 -2.63
N TRP A 193 4.67 -14.26 -3.01
CA TRP A 193 3.32 -14.80 -3.08
C TRP A 193 3.23 -15.97 -4.06
N ARG A 194 3.78 -15.83 -5.28
CA ARG A 194 3.80 -16.92 -6.27
C ARG A 194 4.63 -18.13 -5.86
N ALA A 195 5.58 -17.93 -4.94
CA ALA A 195 6.42 -18.99 -4.42
C ALA A 195 5.86 -19.62 -3.14
N ASP A 196 4.65 -19.24 -2.70
CA ASP A 196 4.05 -19.63 -1.42
C ASP A 196 4.95 -19.32 -0.21
N ARG A 197 5.62 -18.17 -0.27
CA ARG A 197 6.61 -17.69 0.71
C ARG A 197 6.33 -16.32 1.29
N LEU A 198 5.19 -15.72 0.91
CA LEU A 198 4.72 -14.47 1.50
C LEU A 198 3.80 -14.84 2.67
N ASP A 199 4.31 -14.66 3.88
CA ASP A 199 3.58 -14.85 5.14
C ASP A 199 3.17 -13.49 5.69
#